data_AF-A0A7X7D956-F1
#
_entry.id   AF-A0A7X7D956-F1
#
_cell.length_a   1.000
_cell.length_b   1.000
_cell.length_c   1.000
_cell.angle_alpha   90.00
_cell.angle_beta   90.00
_cell.angle_gamma   90.00
#
_symmetry.space_group_name_H-M   'P 1'
#
loop_
_entity.id
_entity.type
_entity.pdbx_description
1 polymer ?
#
loop_
_entity_poly.entity_id
_entity_poly.type
_entity_poly.pdbx_seq_one_letter_code
_entity_poly.pdbx_strand_id
1 'polypeptide(L)'
;MRNRPTIFAIALVAALAFSATACSDDDGGGGGNAAVTDENREFVEALKASMRDSSDDADDVQLTDDEIDCLAPRYVNILGVERIEAAGVTPGDLESSDMDFSDVGITTDDGNALFDAFGQCDVNIRERMLESFAADDEMSNAAAACMEGVFTDDNVRKLMVSGMVNGDEDMEDDPELAPLVGQMMGCAFMGMGDALGSDDGS
;
A
#
# COMPACT_ATOMS: atom_id res chain seq x y z
N MET A 1 -49.27 28.12 48.95
CA MET A 1 -49.21 27.00 47.97
C MET A 1 -48.50 25.84 48.67
N ARG A 2 -49.28 24.91 49.24
CA ARG A 2 -49.43 23.48 48.90
C ARG A 2 -48.40 22.52 49.57
N ASN A 3 -48.88 21.93 50.68
CA ASN A 3 -48.76 20.58 51.27
C ASN A 3 -47.63 19.58 50.89
N ARG A 4 -47.17 18.88 51.95
CA ARG A 4 -46.32 17.66 52.06
C ARG A 4 -46.98 16.41 51.37
N PRO A 5 -46.28 15.28 51.07
CA PRO A 5 -45.92 14.29 52.11
C PRO A 5 -44.72 13.32 51.82
N THR A 6 -44.55 12.44 52.79
CA THR A 6 -43.71 11.25 53.06
C THR A 6 -43.47 10.20 51.96
N ILE A 7 -42.26 9.61 52.02
CA ILE A 7 -41.88 8.17 51.93
C ILE A 7 -42.85 7.22 51.20
N PHE A 8 -42.39 6.66 50.06
CA PHE A 8 -42.63 5.26 49.70
C PHE A 8 -41.38 4.68 49.02
N ALA A 9 -40.84 3.64 49.63
CA ALA A 9 -39.87 2.75 49.03
C ALA A 9 -40.55 1.91 47.95
N ILE A 10 -39.97 1.87 46.75
CA ILE A 10 -40.18 0.79 45.78
C ILE A 10 -38.80 0.37 45.30
N ALA A 11 -38.28 -0.68 45.92
CA ALA A 11 -37.25 -1.51 45.31
C ALA A 11 -37.94 -2.37 44.25
N LEU A 12 -37.52 -2.24 43.00
CA LEU A 12 -37.78 -3.24 41.98
C LEU A 12 -36.48 -3.45 41.20
N VAL A 13 -35.81 -4.53 41.57
CA VAL A 13 -34.69 -5.13 40.87
C VAL A 13 -35.20 -5.60 39.51
N ALA A 14 -34.70 -5.00 38.43
CA ALA A 14 -34.73 -5.58 37.10
C ALA A 14 -33.30 -5.63 36.59
N ALA A 15 -32.71 -6.81 36.69
CA ALA A 15 -31.45 -7.15 36.07
C ALA A 15 -31.60 -6.99 34.55
N LEU A 16 -30.96 -5.97 33.99
CA LEU A 16 -30.60 -5.92 32.58
C LEU A 16 -29.11 -6.18 32.51
N ALA A 17 -28.77 -7.48 32.47
CA ALA A 17 -27.51 -7.92 31.89
C ALA A 17 -27.53 -7.48 30.43
N PHE A 18 -26.84 -6.38 30.13
CA PHE A 18 -26.45 -6.07 28.77
C PHE A 18 -25.46 -7.16 28.35
N SER A 19 -25.98 -8.18 27.67
CA SER A 19 -25.21 -9.03 26.79
C SER A 19 -24.71 -8.16 25.63
N ALA A 20 -23.61 -7.45 25.87
CA ALA A 20 -22.73 -6.97 24.81
C ALA A 20 -21.96 -8.18 24.27
N THR A 21 -22.59 -8.90 23.34
CA THR A 21 -21.87 -9.81 22.46
C THR A 21 -21.28 -8.98 21.34
N ALA A 22 -20.06 -8.49 21.52
CA ALA A 22 -19.14 -8.09 20.45
C ALA A 22 -17.86 -7.56 21.09
N CYS A 23 -17.01 -8.47 21.54
CA CYS A 23 -15.56 -8.42 21.37
C CYS A 23 -15.13 -9.83 21.70
N SER A 24 -14.85 -10.60 20.64
CA SER A 24 -14.07 -11.81 20.78
C SER A 24 -12.74 -11.39 21.40
N ASP A 25 -12.49 -11.86 22.60
CA ASP A 25 -11.14 -12.04 23.13
C ASP A 25 -10.41 -12.94 22.12
N ASP A 26 -9.42 -12.38 21.42
CA ASP A 26 -8.32 -13.15 20.84
C ASP A 26 -7.02 -12.46 21.24
N ASP A 27 -6.36 -13.10 22.21
CA ASP A 27 -5.07 -12.76 22.78
C ASP A 27 -3.97 -13.27 21.83
N GLY A 28 -3.24 -12.35 21.19
CA GLY A 28 -1.85 -12.59 20.78
C GLY A 28 -1.53 -12.40 19.30
N GLY A 29 -0.85 -11.29 19.00
CA GLY A 29 -0.10 -11.12 17.74
C GLY A 29 0.06 -9.67 17.37
N GLY A 30 1.24 -9.10 17.59
CA GLY A 30 1.53 -7.70 17.27
C GLY A 30 1.54 -7.44 15.77
N GLY A 31 0.87 -6.36 15.40
CA GLY A 31 0.77 -5.84 14.03
C GLY A 31 -0.35 -4.83 14.06
N GLY A 32 -0.06 -3.60 14.48
CA GLY A 32 -1.10 -2.62 14.80
C GLY A 32 -1.95 -2.29 13.58
N ASN A 33 -3.09 -2.96 13.43
CA ASN A 33 -4.06 -2.66 12.38
C ASN A 33 -4.50 -1.21 12.56
N ALA A 34 -4.29 -0.39 11.54
CA ALA A 34 -4.76 0.98 11.56
C ALA A 34 -6.29 0.94 11.74
N ALA A 35 -6.80 1.58 12.79
CA ALA A 35 -8.20 1.45 13.17
C ALA A 35 -9.10 1.93 12.02
N VAL A 36 -9.96 1.05 11.53
CA VAL A 36 -10.99 1.42 10.55
C VAL A 36 -12.16 2.04 11.31
N THR A 37 -12.37 3.33 11.14
CA THR A 37 -13.54 4.03 11.67
C THR A 37 -14.76 3.76 10.79
N ASP A 38 -15.97 4.00 11.30
CA ASP A 38 -17.19 3.94 10.51
C ASP A 38 -17.14 4.85 9.27
N GLU A 39 -16.49 6.01 9.43
CA GLU A 39 -16.32 7.06 8.42
C GLU A 39 -15.36 6.66 7.29
N ASN A 40 -14.30 5.91 7.63
CA ASN A 40 -13.28 5.53 6.65
C ASN A 40 -13.58 4.19 5.97
N ARG A 41 -14.59 3.45 6.45
CA ARG A 41 -14.88 2.09 5.98
C ARG A 41 -15.19 2.02 4.49
N GLU A 42 -15.99 2.95 3.98
CA GLU A 42 -16.39 2.94 2.57
C GLU A 42 -15.18 3.16 1.65
N PHE A 43 -14.27 4.06 2.02
CA PHE A 43 -13.01 4.29 1.30
C PHE A 43 -12.06 3.09 1.39
N VAL A 44 -11.97 2.45 2.56
CA VAL A 44 -11.13 1.27 2.75
C VAL A 44 -11.64 0.10 1.89
N GLU A 45 -12.93 -0.18 1.90
CA GLU A 45 -13.48 -1.29 1.11
C GLU A 45 -13.39 -1.03 -0.39
N ALA A 46 -13.58 0.22 -0.83
CA ALA A 46 -13.36 0.61 -2.21
C ALA A 46 -11.90 0.42 -2.65
N LEU A 47 -10.94 0.87 -1.82
CA LEU A 47 -9.51 0.69 -2.10
C LEU A 47 -9.12 -0.80 -2.15
N LYS A 48 -9.67 -1.62 -1.26
CA LYS A 48 -9.46 -3.08 -1.32
C LYS A 48 -10.01 -3.69 -2.62
N ALA A 49 -11.17 -3.24 -3.07
CA ALA A 49 -11.75 -3.72 -4.32
C ALA A 49 -10.85 -3.38 -5.52
N SER A 50 -10.34 -2.15 -5.59
CA SER A 50 -9.37 -1.76 -6.62
C SER A 50 -8.07 -2.56 -6.52
N MET A 51 -7.47 -2.71 -5.34
CA MET A 51 -6.23 -3.49 -5.18
C MET A 51 -6.40 -4.96 -5.61
N ARG A 52 -7.59 -5.54 -5.40
CA ARG A 52 -7.92 -6.90 -5.87
C ARG A 52 -8.08 -6.96 -7.39
N ASP A 53 -8.73 -5.97 -7.98
CA ASP A 53 -8.89 -5.87 -9.44
C ASP A 53 -7.53 -5.71 -10.14
N SER A 54 -6.63 -4.86 -9.61
CA SER A 54 -5.25 -4.71 -10.11
C SER A 54 -4.40 -5.96 -9.93
N SER A 55 -4.66 -6.76 -8.89
CA SER A 55 -3.94 -8.03 -8.67
C SER A 55 -4.31 -9.13 -9.68
N ASP A 56 -5.41 -8.95 -10.44
CA ASP A 56 -5.78 -9.85 -11.54
C ASP A 56 -5.01 -9.54 -12.84
N ASP A 57 -4.34 -8.38 -12.92
CA ASP A 57 -3.46 -8.02 -14.03
C ASP A 57 -2.05 -8.60 -13.83
N ALA A 58 -1.56 -9.32 -14.84
CA ALA A 58 -0.29 -10.05 -14.76
C ALA A 58 0.96 -9.14 -14.68
N ASP A 59 0.79 -7.85 -14.96
CA ASP A 59 1.86 -6.85 -15.05
C ASP A 59 2.06 -6.04 -13.75
N ASP A 60 1.19 -6.23 -12.74
CA ASP A 60 1.27 -5.50 -11.46
C ASP A 60 1.78 -6.36 -10.29
N VAL A 61 2.15 -5.71 -9.19
CA VAL A 61 2.57 -6.38 -7.95
C VAL A 61 1.39 -7.14 -7.37
N GLN A 62 1.36 -8.45 -7.56
CA GLN A 62 0.31 -9.30 -7.02
C GLN A 62 0.35 -9.31 -5.49
N LEU A 63 -0.68 -8.70 -4.88
CA LEU A 63 -0.92 -8.74 -3.45
C LEU A 63 -1.95 -9.83 -3.13
N THR A 64 -1.72 -10.53 -2.04
CA THR A 64 -2.68 -11.48 -1.47
C THR A 64 -3.81 -10.75 -0.75
N ASP A 65 -4.96 -11.40 -0.57
CA ASP A 65 -6.09 -10.84 0.17
C ASP A 65 -5.70 -10.37 1.58
N ASP A 66 -4.82 -11.11 2.27
CA ASP A 66 -4.34 -10.77 3.62
C ASP A 66 -3.46 -9.50 3.61
N GLU A 67 -2.60 -9.34 2.58
CA GLU A 67 -1.78 -8.14 2.40
C GLU A 67 -2.66 -6.92 2.06
N ILE A 68 -3.66 -7.08 1.20
CA ILE A 68 -4.64 -6.05 0.85
C ILE A 68 -5.46 -5.62 2.07
N ASP A 69 -5.94 -6.59 2.86
CA ASP A 69 -6.71 -6.33 4.08
C ASP A 69 -5.88 -5.60 5.15
N CYS A 70 -4.55 -5.74 5.13
CA CYS A 70 -3.63 -4.99 5.97
C CYS A 70 -3.28 -3.59 5.41
N LEU A 71 -3.02 -3.48 4.11
CA LEU A 71 -2.52 -2.26 3.45
C LEU A 71 -3.59 -1.19 3.30
N ALA A 72 -4.75 -1.55 2.72
CA ALA A 72 -5.81 -0.60 2.41
C ALA A 72 -6.23 0.28 3.61
N PRO A 73 -6.48 -0.26 4.82
CA PRO A 73 -6.81 0.59 5.97
C PRO A 73 -5.66 1.49 6.43
N ARG A 74 -4.40 1.10 6.23
CA ARG A 74 -3.26 1.97 6.54
C ARG A 74 -3.17 3.13 5.55
N TYR A 75 -3.33 2.85 4.26
CA TYR A 75 -3.26 3.84 3.19
C TYR A 75 -4.31 4.94 3.39
N VAL A 76 -5.58 4.55 3.61
CA VAL A 76 -6.67 5.51 3.88
C VAL A 76 -6.41 6.32 5.15
N ASN A 77 -5.78 5.74 6.18
CA ASN A 77 -5.46 6.46 7.41
C ASN A 77 -4.24 7.41 7.27
N ILE A 78 -3.27 7.08 6.43
CA ILE A 78 -2.11 7.95 6.11
C ILE A 78 -2.58 9.14 5.28
N LEU A 79 -3.34 8.87 4.21
CA LEU A 79 -3.83 9.91 3.31
C LEU A 79 -4.93 10.76 3.96
N GLY A 80 -5.79 10.12 4.77
CA GLY A 80 -6.91 10.76 5.46
C GLY A 80 -8.10 10.98 4.52
N VAL A 81 -9.29 10.55 4.95
CA VAL A 81 -10.54 10.68 4.16
C VAL A 81 -10.85 12.12 3.78
N GLU A 82 -10.64 13.05 4.70
CA GLU A 82 -10.87 14.49 4.46
C GLU A 82 -10.05 15.03 3.28
N ARG A 83 -8.81 14.54 3.10
CA ARG A 83 -7.92 14.95 2.01
C ARG A 83 -8.34 14.32 0.69
N ILE A 84 -8.70 13.03 0.72
CA ILE A 84 -9.20 12.28 -0.44
C ILE A 84 -10.50 12.94 -0.97
N GLU A 85 -11.45 13.24 -0.09
CA GLU A 85 -12.68 13.94 -0.46
C GLU A 85 -12.43 15.37 -0.96
N ALA A 86 -11.48 16.09 -0.36
CA ALA A 86 -11.11 17.44 -0.79
C ALA A 86 -10.47 17.47 -2.19
N ALA A 87 -9.82 16.38 -2.61
CA ALA A 87 -9.35 16.17 -3.97
C ALA A 87 -10.49 15.82 -4.95
N GLY A 88 -11.71 15.64 -4.45
CA GLY A 88 -12.89 15.29 -5.25
C GLY A 88 -13.03 13.79 -5.51
N VAL A 89 -12.21 12.97 -4.86
CA VAL A 89 -12.22 11.51 -5.01
C VAL A 89 -13.33 10.92 -4.13
N THR A 90 -14.23 10.16 -4.76
CA THR A 90 -15.27 9.41 -4.05
C THR A 90 -14.89 7.93 -3.94
N PRO A 91 -15.53 7.15 -3.04
CA PRO A 91 -15.30 5.71 -2.98
C PRO A 91 -15.56 4.99 -4.32
N GLY A 92 -16.52 5.46 -5.12
CA GLY A 92 -16.77 4.89 -6.44
C GLY A 92 -15.64 5.16 -7.44
N ASP A 93 -14.87 6.23 -7.26
CA ASP A 93 -13.70 6.52 -8.09
C ASP A 93 -12.49 5.69 -7.62
N LEU A 94 -12.40 5.37 -6.32
CA LEU A 94 -11.40 4.44 -5.79
C LEU A 94 -11.59 3.01 -6.32
N GLU A 95 -12.81 2.59 -6.63
CA GLU A 95 -13.09 1.27 -7.19
C GLU A 95 -12.63 1.14 -8.65
N SER A 96 -12.50 2.25 -9.38
CA SER A 96 -11.94 2.27 -10.73
C SER A 96 -10.42 2.39 -10.66
N SER A 97 -9.71 1.47 -11.34
CA SER A 97 -8.24 1.41 -11.41
C SER A 97 -7.55 2.62 -12.08
N ASP A 98 -8.31 3.57 -12.65
CA ASP A 98 -7.82 4.82 -13.26
C ASP A 98 -7.46 5.92 -12.23
N MET A 99 -7.01 5.52 -11.05
CA MET A 99 -6.72 6.45 -9.96
C MET A 99 -5.36 7.11 -10.09
N ASP A 100 -5.35 8.43 -10.20
CA ASP A 100 -4.14 9.23 -10.03
C ASP A 100 -4.12 9.86 -8.63
N PHE A 101 -3.29 9.31 -7.74
CA PHE A 101 -3.10 9.84 -6.41
C PHE A 101 -2.33 11.17 -6.38
N SER A 102 -1.78 11.62 -7.52
CA SER A 102 -1.09 12.91 -7.62
C SER A 102 -1.99 14.09 -7.20
N ASP A 103 -3.31 14.00 -7.47
CA ASP A 103 -4.30 15.03 -7.14
C ASP A 103 -4.62 15.12 -5.64
N VAL A 104 -4.32 14.07 -4.86
CA VAL A 104 -4.50 14.06 -3.39
C VAL A 104 -3.43 14.91 -2.69
N GLY A 105 -2.38 15.32 -3.42
CA GLY A 105 -1.30 16.15 -2.89
C GLY A 105 -0.41 15.37 -1.93
N ILE A 106 -0.02 14.16 -2.32
CA ILE A 106 0.87 13.30 -1.56
C ILE A 106 2.21 14.01 -1.35
N THR A 107 2.59 14.19 -0.09
CA THR A 107 3.91 14.72 0.26
C THR A 107 4.95 13.60 0.28
N THR A 108 6.24 13.94 0.24
CA THR A 108 7.33 12.96 0.43
C THR A 108 7.20 12.21 1.76
N ASP A 109 6.70 12.85 2.81
CA ASP A 109 6.47 12.21 4.11
C ASP A 109 5.31 11.19 4.03
N ASP A 110 4.23 11.53 3.32
CA ASP A 110 3.11 10.60 3.08
C ASP A 110 3.61 9.40 2.24
N GLY A 111 4.35 9.64 1.17
CA GLY A 111 4.93 8.57 0.34
C GLY A 111 5.84 7.64 1.12
N ASN A 112 6.69 8.17 2.02
CA ASN A 112 7.51 7.33 2.90
C ASN A 112 6.66 6.50 3.88
N ALA A 113 5.60 7.08 4.44
CA ALA A 113 4.69 6.36 5.32
C ALA A 113 3.90 5.26 4.59
N LEU A 114 3.49 5.51 3.35
CA LEU A 114 2.86 4.52 2.48
C LEU A 114 3.84 3.39 2.15
N PHE A 115 5.08 3.72 1.79
CA PHE A 115 6.12 2.72 1.56
C PHE A 115 6.38 1.85 2.81
N ASP A 116 6.44 2.47 3.99
CA ASP A 116 6.64 1.76 5.25
C ASP A 116 5.46 0.85 5.62
N ALA A 117 4.26 1.11 5.09
CA ALA A 117 3.09 0.27 5.34
C ALA A 117 3.22 -1.11 4.67
N PHE A 118 3.95 -1.23 3.56
CA PHE A 118 4.28 -2.54 2.97
C PHE A 118 5.03 -3.43 3.95
N GLY A 119 6.12 -2.92 4.52
CA GLY A 119 6.90 -3.68 5.52
C GLY A 119 6.10 -3.97 6.80
N GLN A 120 5.15 -3.12 7.18
CA GLN A 120 4.24 -3.37 8.31
C GLN A 120 3.19 -4.44 8.03
N CYS A 121 2.96 -4.76 6.76
CA CYS A 121 2.06 -5.81 6.29
C CYS A 121 2.84 -7.01 5.75
N ASP A 122 4.11 -7.15 6.12
CA ASP A 122 5.02 -8.24 5.70
C ASP A 122 5.22 -8.34 4.17
N VAL A 123 4.95 -7.24 3.43
CA VAL A 123 5.17 -7.16 1.98
C VAL A 123 6.58 -6.67 1.69
N ASN A 124 7.39 -7.51 1.04
CA ASN A 124 8.74 -7.15 0.61
C ASN A 124 8.75 -6.67 -0.83
N ILE A 125 8.58 -5.36 -1.02
CA ILE A 125 8.52 -4.74 -2.36
C ILE A 125 9.79 -4.96 -3.17
N ARG A 126 10.97 -4.90 -2.54
CA ARG A 126 12.24 -5.13 -3.25
C ARG A 126 12.25 -6.54 -3.84
N GLU A 127 11.86 -7.54 -3.05
CA GLU A 127 11.83 -8.93 -3.48
C GLU A 127 10.80 -9.14 -4.59
N ARG A 128 9.58 -8.60 -4.43
CA ARG A 128 8.54 -8.64 -5.48
C ARG A 128 9.01 -8.03 -6.80
N MET A 129 9.68 -6.88 -6.74
CA MET A 129 10.20 -6.22 -7.93
C MET A 129 11.29 -7.07 -8.60
N LEU A 130 12.19 -7.68 -7.83
CA LEU A 130 13.21 -8.60 -8.35
C LEU A 130 12.61 -9.90 -8.91
N GLU A 131 11.58 -10.45 -8.26
CA GLU A 131 10.83 -11.61 -8.74
C GLU A 131 10.15 -11.33 -10.09
N SER A 132 9.54 -10.15 -10.25
CA SER A 132 8.95 -9.70 -11.52
C SER A 132 9.98 -9.66 -12.65
N PHE A 133 11.15 -9.06 -12.42
CA PHE A 133 12.22 -9.07 -13.41
C PHE A 133 12.80 -10.46 -13.67
N ALA A 134 12.87 -11.33 -12.66
CA ALA A 134 13.37 -12.70 -12.81
C ALA A 134 12.37 -13.62 -13.53
N ALA A 135 11.07 -13.29 -13.50
CA ALA A 135 10.04 -13.97 -14.27
C ALA A 135 10.12 -13.63 -15.77
N ASP A 136 10.82 -12.56 -16.13
CA ASP A 136 11.17 -12.24 -17.52
C ASP A 136 12.37 -13.10 -17.98
N ASP A 137 12.07 -14.13 -18.77
CA ASP A 137 13.05 -15.07 -19.34
C ASP A 137 14.10 -14.40 -20.25
N GLU A 138 13.94 -13.12 -20.64
CA GLU A 138 14.93 -12.39 -21.44
C GLU A 138 16.14 -11.91 -20.63
N MET A 139 16.11 -11.97 -19.30
CA MET A 139 17.16 -11.40 -18.45
C MET A 139 18.29 -12.41 -18.14
N SER A 140 19.52 -12.08 -18.56
CA SER A 140 20.70 -12.88 -18.19
C SER A 140 20.97 -12.87 -16.69
N ASN A 141 21.62 -13.92 -16.15
CA ASN A 141 22.06 -13.96 -14.75
C ASN A 141 22.95 -12.77 -14.35
N ALA A 142 23.78 -12.27 -15.27
CA ALA A 142 24.64 -11.11 -15.02
C ALA A 142 23.83 -9.82 -14.92
N ALA A 143 22.82 -9.65 -15.77
CA ALA A 143 21.88 -8.55 -15.70
C ALA A 143 21.03 -8.62 -14.42
N ALA A 144 20.55 -9.80 -14.03
CA ALA A 144 19.82 -10.02 -12.77
C ALA A 144 20.64 -9.62 -11.54
N ALA A 145 21.90 -10.06 -11.45
CA ALA A 145 22.79 -9.70 -10.35
C ALA A 145 23.14 -8.20 -10.35
N CYS A 146 23.25 -7.58 -11.53
CA CYS A 146 23.42 -6.14 -11.65
C CYS A 146 22.18 -5.39 -11.13
N MET A 147 20.98 -5.79 -11.57
CA MET A 147 19.68 -5.23 -11.14
C MET A 147 19.49 -5.37 -9.63
N GLU A 148 19.87 -6.50 -9.04
CA GLU A 148 19.83 -6.69 -7.58
C GLU A 148 20.69 -5.67 -6.82
N GLY A 149 21.84 -5.30 -7.38
CA GLY A 149 22.72 -4.27 -6.83
C GLY A 149 22.19 -2.85 -7.02
N VAL A 150 21.34 -2.63 -8.02
CA VAL A 150 20.69 -1.34 -8.30
C VAL A 150 19.44 -1.17 -7.43
N PHE A 151 18.58 -2.17 -7.32
CA PHE A 151 17.38 -2.17 -6.47
C PHE A 151 17.72 -2.51 -5.02
N THR A 152 18.52 -1.65 -4.39
CA THR A 152 18.65 -1.64 -2.92
C THR A 152 17.37 -1.12 -2.27
N ASP A 153 17.12 -1.45 -1.00
CA ASP A 153 15.92 -0.99 -0.27
C ASP A 153 15.75 0.54 -0.35
N ASP A 154 16.86 1.28 -0.24
CA ASP A 154 16.87 2.74 -0.34
C ASP A 154 16.50 3.24 -1.75
N ASN A 155 16.94 2.53 -2.80
CA ASN A 155 16.64 2.91 -4.18
C ASN A 155 15.21 2.55 -4.57
N VAL A 156 14.70 1.41 -4.11
CA VAL A 156 13.29 1.00 -4.29
C VAL A 156 12.38 2.00 -3.58
N ARG A 157 12.72 2.40 -2.35
CA ARG A 157 12.00 3.46 -1.63
C ARG A 157 11.97 4.76 -2.41
N LYS A 158 13.12 5.25 -2.88
CA LYS A 158 13.18 6.51 -3.65
C LYS A 158 12.32 6.44 -4.90
N LEU A 159 12.40 5.35 -5.65
CA LEU A 159 11.61 5.16 -6.87
C LEU A 159 10.11 5.22 -6.58
N MET A 160 9.63 4.44 -5.62
CA MET A 160 8.21 4.41 -5.26
C MET A 160 7.72 5.74 -4.69
N VAL A 161 8.47 6.34 -3.76
CA VAL A 161 8.07 7.61 -3.15
C VAL A 161 8.04 8.74 -4.19
N SER A 162 9.01 8.76 -5.11
CA SER A 162 9.01 9.72 -6.22
C SER A 162 7.82 9.50 -7.15
N GLY A 163 7.53 8.25 -7.56
CA GLY A 163 6.37 7.95 -8.39
C GLY A 163 5.04 8.36 -7.73
N MET A 164 4.90 8.14 -6.42
CA MET A 164 3.69 8.55 -5.68
C MET A 164 3.53 10.08 -5.55
N VAL A 165 4.64 10.83 -5.50
CA VAL A 165 4.62 12.29 -5.26
C VAL A 165 4.57 13.07 -6.57
N ASN A 166 5.33 12.63 -7.56
CA ASN A 166 5.51 13.33 -8.84
C ASN A 166 4.65 12.71 -9.95
N GLY A 167 4.09 11.51 -9.75
CA GLY A 167 3.43 10.75 -10.82
C GLY A 167 4.45 10.06 -11.74
N ASP A 168 3.95 9.12 -12.55
CA ASP A 168 4.79 8.33 -13.47
C ASP A 168 5.39 9.18 -14.60
N GLU A 169 4.67 10.23 -15.04
CA GLU A 169 5.10 11.11 -16.15
C GLU A 169 6.32 11.96 -15.80
N ASP A 170 6.47 12.36 -14.52
CA ASP A 170 7.58 13.19 -14.06
C ASP A 170 8.75 12.36 -13.49
N MET A 171 8.59 11.04 -13.37
CA MET A 171 9.59 10.14 -12.81
C MET A 171 10.86 10.04 -13.68
N GLU A 172 10.71 10.13 -15.01
CA GLU A 172 11.83 10.13 -15.97
C GLU A 172 12.65 11.44 -15.93
N ASP A 173 12.00 12.54 -15.54
CA ASP A 173 12.60 13.87 -15.43
C ASP A 173 13.12 14.18 -14.02
N ASP A 174 12.91 13.28 -13.05
CA ASP A 174 13.39 13.45 -11.67
C ASP A 174 14.93 13.32 -11.60
N PRO A 175 15.65 14.41 -11.26
CA PRO A 175 17.10 14.40 -11.18
C PRO A 175 17.66 13.47 -10.09
N GLU A 176 16.87 13.13 -9.06
CA GLU A 176 17.25 12.16 -8.03
C GLU A 176 17.17 10.71 -8.54
N LEU A 177 16.27 10.43 -9.50
CA LEU A 177 16.13 9.12 -10.13
C LEU A 177 16.99 8.93 -11.37
N ALA A 178 17.38 10.01 -12.05
CA ALA A 178 18.32 9.96 -13.18
C ALA A 178 19.55 9.02 -12.99
N PRO A 179 20.27 9.05 -11.85
CA PRO A 179 21.37 8.10 -11.62
C PRO A 179 20.89 6.65 -11.47
N LEU A 180 19.68 6.42 -10.94
CA LEU A 180 19.09 5.09 -10.78
C LEU A 180 18.68 4.52 -12.15
N VAL A 181 17.97 5.31 -12.95
CA VAL A 181 17.56 4.96 -14.32
C VAL A 181 18.78 4.67 -15.19
N GLY A 182 19.83 5.48 -15.10
CA GLY A 182 21.08 5.25 -15.82
C GLY A 182 21.77 3.93 -15.45
N GLN A 183 21.72 3.54 -14.16
CA GLN A 183 22.25 2.26 -13.70
C GLN A 183 21.39 1.08 -14.18
N MET A 184 20.07 1.21 -14.13
CA MET A 184 19.13 0.20 -14.63
C MET A 184 19.34 -0.06 -16.13
N MET A 185 19.43 1.01 -16.94
CA MET A 185 19.78 0.88 -18.37
C MET A 185 21.14 0.20 -18.55
N GLY A 186 22.13 0.55 -17.72
CA GLY A 186 23.45 -0.10 -17.74
C GLY A 186 23.38 -1.62 -17.51
N CYS A 187 22.57 -2.07 -16.55
CA CYS A 187 22.35 -3.49 -16.28
C CYS A 187 21.63 -4.19 -17.43
N ALA A 188 20.62 -3.54 -18.04
CA ALA A 188 19.93 -4.08 -19.21
C ALA A 188 20.87 -4.27 -20.41
N PHE A 189 21.73 -3.28 -20.70
CA PHE A 189 22.73 -3.38 -21.76
C PHE A 189 23.79 -4.47 -21.50
N MET A 190 24.11 -4.74 -20.24
CA MET A 190 25.02 -5.84 -19.87
C MET A 190 24.43 -7.19 -20.29
N GLY A 191 23.13 -7.41 -20.06
CA GLY A 191 22.45 -8.63 -20.51
C GLY A 191 22.45 -8.81 -22.03
N MET A 192 22.32 -7.72 -22.78
CA MET A 192 22.38 -7.75 -24.24
C MET A 192 23.80 -8.04 -24.78
N GLY A 193 24.84 -7.63 -24.05
CA GLY A 193 26.24 -7.93 -24.38
C GLY A 193 26.58 -9.42 -24.27
N ASP A 194 26.04 -10.10 -23.26
CA ASP A 194 26.24 -11.54 -23.06
C ASP A 194 25.48 -12.39 -24.11
N ALA A 195 24.32 -11.90 -24.58
CA ALA A 195 23.57 -12.52 -25.67
C ALA A 195 24.33 -12.49 -27.02
N LEU A 196 25.16 -11.46 -27.25
CA LEU A 196 26.00 -11.32 -28.46
C LEU A 196 27.39 -11.95 -28.30
N GLY A 197 27.86 -12.18 -27.07
CA GLY A 197 29.15 -12.79 -26.77
C GLY A 197 29.18 -14.32 -26.81
N SER A 198 28.03 -14.98 -27.00
CA SER A 198 27.91 -16.44 -27.04
C SER A 198 28.05 -17.06 -28.44
N ASP A 199 28.35 -16.27 -29.49
CA ASP A 199 28.55 -16.75 -30.87
C ASP A 199 30.02 -16.85 -31.31
N ASP A 200 30.98 -16.88 -30.36
CA ASP A 200 32.40 -17.12 -30.67
C ASP A 200 32.95 -18.37 -29.94
N GLY A 201 32.58 -19.54 -30.47
CA GLY A 201 33.49 -20.70 -30.49
C GLY A 201 33.10 -21.94 -29.68
N SER A 202 32.54 -22.94 -30.38
CA SER A 202 32.92 -24.36 -30.27
C SER A 202 32.47 -25.14 -31.52
#